data_AF-A0A2V7EXU1-F1
#
_entry.id   AF-A0A2V7EXU1-F1
#
_cell.length_a   1.000
_cell.length_b   1.000
_cell.length_c   1.000
_cell.angle_alpha   90.00
_cell.angle_beta   90.00
_cell.angle_gamma   90.00
#
_symmetry.space_group_name_H-M   'P 1'
#
loop_
_entity.id
_entity.type
_entity.pdbx_description
1 polymer ?
#
loop_
_entity_poly.entity_id
_entity_poly.type
_entity_poly.pdbx_seq_one_letter_code
_entity_poly.pdbx_strand_id
1 'polypeptide(L)'
;MGLDTDTAAVARARRRYRCDARKRFLIADAAVMDFPANFFDVELVHGIAEPSRASLDAIARATQGPIVLVQPARASLESLRASLAHAGLGVDCDEVTREHRILLCRRGAVRR
;
A
#
# COMPACT_ATOMS: atom_id res chain seq x y z
N MET A 1 -5.62 9.93 2.34
CA MET A 1 -6.86 9.25 2.77
C MET A 1 -6.46 7.97 3.49
N GLY A 2 -7.21 7.50 4.48
CA GLY A 2 -6.96 6.21 5.14
C GLY A 2 -8.08 5.22 4.82
N LEU A 3 -7.70 3.96 4.57
CA LEU A 3 -8.62 2.86 4.32
C LEU A 3 -8.24 1.69 5.23
N ASP A 4 -9.25 1.02 5.78
CA ASP A 4 -9.08 -0.23 6.51
C ASP A 4 -10.40 -1.02 6.42
N THR A 5 -10.34 -2.35 6.41
CA THR A 5 -11.52 -3.21 6.48
C THR A 5 -12.01 -3.38 7.92
N ASP A 6 -11.14 -3.18 8.92
CA ASP A 6 -11.52 -3.18 10.34
C ASP A 6 -12.23 -1.87 10.71
N THR A 7 -13.55 -1.98 10.89
CA THR A 7 -14.41 -0.90 11.39
C THR A 7 -13.90 -0.26 12.68
N ALA A 8 -13.30 -1.04 13.59
CA ALA A 8 -12.78 -0.54 14.85
C ALA A 8 -11.49 0.26 14.64
N ALA A 9 -10.62 -0.17 13.74
CA ALA A 9 -9.43 0.60 13.34
C ALA A 9 -9.83 1.95 12.74
N VAL A 10 -10.81 1.96 11.83
CA VAL A 10 -11.32 3.22 11.24
C VAL A 10 -11.93 4.14 12.30
N ALA A 11 -12.72 3.60 13.24
CA ALA A 11 -13.30 4.38 14.32
C ALA A 11 -12.21 4.99 15.23
N ARG A 12 -11.18 4.22 15.60
CA ARG A 12 -10.01 4.70 16.35
C ARG A 12 -9.30 5.83 15.60
N ALA A 13 -9.06 5.67 14.30
CA ALA A 13 -8.43 6.67 13.46
C ALA A 13 -9.25 7.97 13.39
N ARG A 14 -10.56 7.87 13.13
CA ARG A 14 -11.48 9.03 13.13
C ARG A 14 -11.47 9.76 14.46
N ARG A 15 -11.52 9.05 15.59
CA ARG A 15 -11.48 9.67 16.93
C ARG A 15 -10.14 10.40 17.19
N ARG A 16 -9.03 9.80 16.77
CA ARG A 16 -7.67 10.36 16.91
C ARG A 16 -7.53 11.65 16.12
N TYR A 17 -8.06 11.70 14.90
CA TYR A 17 -7.93 12.83 13.98
C TYR A 17 -9.20 13.68 13.85
N ARG A 18 -10.09 13.66 14.85
CA ARG A 18 -11.40 14.33 14.81
C ARG A 18 -11.35 15.85 14.57
N CYS A 19 -10.22 16.49 14.89
CA CYS A 19 -10.02 17.93 14.70
C CYS A 19 -9.28 18.27 13.39
N ASP A 20 -8.85 17.29 12.58
CA ASP A 20 -8.15 17.52 11.31
C ASP A 20 -9.06 17.17 10.13
N ALA A 21 -9.75 18.19 9.60
CA ALA A 21 -10.68 18.04 8.47
C ALA A 21 -10.02 17.55 7.17
N ARG A 22 -8.69 17.60 7.05
CA ARG A 22 -7.95 17.11 5.87
C ARG A 22 -7.83 15.59 5.87
N LYS A 23 -8.05 14.94 7.02
CA LYS A 23 -7.93 13.48 7.17
C LYS A 23 -9.30 12.84 6.94
N ARG A 24 -9.39 12.06 5.86
CA ARG A 24 -10.59 11.27 5.51
C ARG A 24 -10.29 9.79 5.69
N PHE A 25 -11.23 9.07 6.29
CA PHE A 25 -11.12 7.63 6.55
C PHE A 25 -12.34 6.87 6.05
N LEU A 26 -12.11 5.76 5.35
CA LEU A 26 -13.13 4.88 4.79
C LEU A 26 -12.99 3.46 5.34
N ILE A 27 -14.12 2.80 5.57
CA ILE A 27 -14.17 1.37 5.84
C ILE A 27 -14.27 0.70 4.47
N ALA A 28 -13.17 0.19 3.96
CA ALA A 28 -13.10 -0.36 2.62
C ALA A 28 -11.81 -1.17 2.42
N ASP A 29 -11.89 -2.16 1.54
CA ASP A 29 -10.71 -2.86 1.00
C ASP A 29 -10.20 -2.11 -0.22
N ALA A 30 -8.94 -1.67 -0.19
CA ALA A 30 -8.30 -0.98 -1.31
C ALA A 30 -8.32 -1.80 -2.62
N ALA A 31 -8.34 -3.14 -2.53
CA ALA A 31 -8.37 -4.03 -3.69
C ALA A 31 -9.67 -3.96 -4.49
N VAL A 32 -10.79 -3.62 -3.84
CA VAL A 32 -12.12 -3.58 -4.48
C VAL A 32 -12.62 -2.15 -4.71
N MET A 33 -11.91 -1.16 -4.21
CA MET A 33 -12.26 0.24 -4.42
C MET A 33 -11.94 0.66 -5.86
N ASP A 34 -12.96 1.20 -6.54
CA ASP A 34 -12.81 1.74 -7.89
C ASP A 34 -12.34 3.20 -7.85
N PHE A 35 -11.12 3.41 -7.34
CA PHE A 35 -10.49 4.72 -7.45
C PHE A 35 -10.17 5.03 -8.91
N PRO A 36 -10.36 6.29 -9.36
CA PRO A 36 -9.86 6.74 -10.64
C PRO A 36 -8.35 6.47 -10.77
N ALA A 37 -7.88 6.31 -12.00
CA ALA A 37 -6.45 6.20 -12.25
C ALA A 37 -5.72 7.45 -11.73
N ASN A 38 -4.55 7.27 -11.12
CA ASN A 38 -3.72 8.35 -10.57
C ASN A 38 -4.42 9.23 -9.52
N PHE A 39 -5.40 8.68 -8.80
CA PHE A 39 -6.10 9.37 -7.72
C PHE A 39 -5.17 9.76 -6.55
N PHE A 40 -4.14 8.96 -6.25
CA PHE A 40 -3.16 9.24 -5.20
C PHE A 40 -1.81 9.66 -5.78
N ASP A 41 -1.22 10.71 -5.23
CA ASP A 41 0.16 11.09 -5.55
C ASP A 41 1.18 10.08 -4.98
N VAL A 42 0.90 9.58 -3.78
CA VAL A 42 1.73 8.65 -3.02
C VAL A 42 0.83 7.73 -2.22
N GLU A 43 1.21 6.46 -2.11
CA GLU A 43 0.49 5.48 -1.29
C GLU A 43 1.43 4.76 -0.32
N LEU A 44 0.93 4.50 0.90
CA LEU A 44 1.61 3.72 1.93
C LEU A 44 0.68 2.56 2.31
N VAL A 45 1.16 1.34 2.14
CA VAL A 45 0.43 0.13 2.47
C VAL A 45 1.16 -0.60 3.57
N HIS A 46 0.54 -0.66 4.74
CA HIS A 46 1.04 -1.40 5.89
C HIS A 46 0.15 -2.61 6.12
N GLY A 47 0.69 -3.80 5.91
CA GLY A 47 -0.02 -5.06 6.07
C GLY A 47 0.67 -5.99 7.06
N ILE A 48 -0.11 -6.85 7.70
CA ILE A 48 0.41 -7.99 8.48
C ILE A 48 0.74 -9.20 7.59
N ALA A 49 0.42 -9.12 6.30
CA ALA A 49 0.63 -10.14 5.29
C ALA A 49 0.93 -9.49 3.93
N GLU A 50 1.48 -10.29 3.01
CA GLU A 50 1.72 -9.89 1.63
C GLU A 50 0.41 -9.44 0.97
N PRO A 51 0.39 -8.28 0.28
CA PRO A 51 -0.79 -7.83 -0.45
C PRO A 51 -1.11 -8.80 -1.58
N SER A 52 -2.41 -9.05 -1.80
CA SER A 52 -2.85 -9.87 -2.92
C SER A 52 -2.51 -9.20 -4.25
N ARG A 53 -2.43 -9.99 -5.33
CA ARG A 53 -2.22 -9.46 -6.67
C ARG A 53 -3.29 -8.44 -7.08
N ALA A 54 -4.57 -8.71 -6.80
CA ALA A 54 -5.65 -7.76 -7.08
C ALA A 54 -5.48 -6.45 -6.31
N SER A 55 -5.00 -6.53 -5.06
CA SER A 55 -4.66 -5.34 -4.26
C SER A 55 -3.55 -4.54 -4.94
N LEU A 56 -2.46 -5.20 -5.35
CA LEU A 56 -1.33 -4.55 -6.02
C LEU A 56 -1.73 -3.91 -7.35
N ASP A 57 -2.58 -4.56 -8.14
CA ASP A 57 -3.08 -4.01 -9.41
C ASP A 57 -3.94 -2.74 -9.16
N ALA A 58 -4.78 -2.76 -8.12
CA ALA A 58 -5.58 -1.60 -7.74
C ALA A 58 -4.71 -0.43 -7.26
N ILE A 59 -3.74 -0.70 -6.39
CA ILE A 59 -2.75 0.26 -5.88
C ILE A 59 -1.95 0.87 -7.04
N ALA A 60 -1.42 0.03 -7.93
CA ALA A 60 -0.64 0.47 -9.08
C ALA A 60 -1.46 1.33 -10.05
N ARG A 61 -2.75 1.02 -10.24
CA ARG A 61 -3.64 1.84 -11.08
C ARG A 61 -3.95 3.20 -10.44
N ALA A 62 -4.26 3.19 -9.15
CA ALA A 62 -4.73 4.37 -8.43
C ALA A 62 -3.60 5.35 -8.08
N THR A 63 -2.35 4.91 -8.06
CA THR A 63 -1.21 5.72 -7.58
C THR A 63 -0.30 6.20 -8.72
N GLN A 64 -0.09 7.52 -8.78
CA GLN A 64 0.76 8.18 -9.77
C GLN A 64 2.24 8.06 -9.43
N GLY A 65 2.59 8.25 -8.16
CA GLY A 65 3.97 8.34 -7.69
C GLY A 65 4.45 7.09 -6.94
N PRO A 66 5.34 7.26 -5.95
CA PRO A 66 5.88 6.13 -5.20
C PRO A 66 4.82 5.44 -4.34
N ILE A 67 4.99 4.12 -4.23
CA ILE A 67 4.21 3.25 -3.35
C ILE A 67 5.17 2.69 -2.31
N VAL A 68 4.86 2.88 -1.03
CA VAL A 68 5.67 2.33 0.07
C VAL A 68 4.94 1.13 0.65
N LEU A 69 5.54 -0.05 0.54
CA LEU A 69 5.02 -1.27 1.13
C LEU A 69 5.78 -1.56 2.43
N VAL A 70 5.05 -1.63 3.53
CA VAL A 70 5.59 -2.01 4.83
C VAL A 70 5.07 -3.40 5.17
N GLN A 71 5.98 -4.35 5.25
CA GLN A 71 5.71 -5.77 5.49
C GLN A 71 6.43 -6.22 6.76
N PRO A 72 5.97 -7.28 7.45
CA PRO A 72 6.74 -7.88 8.54
C PRO A 72 8.13 -8.32 8.03
N ALA A 73 9.19 -8.13 8.82
CA ALA A 73 10.56 -8.46 8.40
C ALA A 73 10.76 -9.93 7.98
N ARG A 74 9.88 -10.83 8.47
CA ARG A 74 9.90 -12.27 8.18
C ARG A 74 9.11 -12.67 6.92
N ALA A 75 8.42 -11.73 6.27
CA ALA A 75 7.67 -12.02 5.05
C ALA A 75 8.63 -12.47 3.93
N SER A 76 8.22 -13.48 3.17
CA SER A 76 8.97 -13.91 1.99
C SER A 76 8.86 -12.83 0.90
N LEU A 77 9.93 -12.64 0.12
CA LEU A 77 9.91 -11.69 -0.99
C LEU A 77 9.70 -12.33 -2.35
N GLU A 78 9.85 -13.64 -2.48
CA GLU A 78 9.85 -14.27 -3.80
C GLU A 78 8.47 -14.15 -4.46
N SER A 79 7.42 -14.51 -3.71
CA SER A 79 6.01 -14.32 -4.08
C SER A 79 5.67 -12.84 -4.29
N LEU A 80 6.11 -11.97 -3.37
CA LEU A 80 5.81 -10.54 -3.45
C LEU A 80 6.46 -9.86 -4.65
N ARG A 81 7.75 -10.13 -4.94
CA ARG A 81 8.45 -9.54 -6.10
C ARG A 81 7.83 -9.98 -7.41
N ALA A 82 7.42 -11.25 -7.53
CA ALA A 82 6.70 -11.72 -8.71
C ALA A 82 5.34 -11.00 -8.87
N SER A 83 4.63 -10.80 -7.77
CA SER A 83 3.34 -10.09 -7.76
C SER A 83 3.49 -8.60 -8.10
N LEU A 84 4.56 -7.95 -7.61
CA LEU A 84 4.89 -6.57 -7.95
C LEU A 84 5.22 -6.41 -9.44
N ALA A 85 6.08 -7.28 -9.97
CA ALA A 85 6.43 -7.27 -11.39
C ALA A 85 5.19 -7.47 -12.26
N HIS A 86 4.26 -8.33 -11.84
CA HIS A 86 2.99 -8.52 -12.53
C HIS A 86 2.15 -7.23 -12.55
N ALA A 87 2.07 -6.53 -11.43
CA ALA A 87 1.38 -5.23 -11.32
C ALA A 87 2.13 -4.08 -12.04
N GLY A 88 3.23 -4.36 -12.74
CA GLY A 88 4.06 -3.36 -13.40
C GLY A 88 4.84 -2.48 -12.42
N LEU A 89 5.02 -2.95 -11.18
CA LEU A 89 5.76 -2.27 -10.12
C LEU A 89 7.18 -2.84 -10.01
N GLY A 90 8.16 -1.95 -10.01
CA GLY A 90 9.53 -2.27 -9.62
C GLY A 90 9.84 -1.80 -8.21
N VAL A 91 10.93 -2.33 -7.66
CA VAL A 91 11.44 -1.97 -6.32
C VAL A 91 12.67 -1.10 -6.48
N ASP A 92 12.56 0.17 -6.09
CA ASP A 92 13.66 1.14 -6.10
C ASP A 92 14.53 1.01 -4.83
N CYS A 93 13.90 0.70 -3.69
CA CYS A 93 14.60 0.51 -2.41
C CYS A 93 13.99 -0.65 -1.63
N ASP A 94 14.84 -1.39 -0.91
CA ASP A 94 14.47 -2.51 -0.06
C ASP A 94 15.24 -2.40 1.27
N GLU A 95 14.56 -1.85 2.28
CA GLU A 95 15.14 -1.59 3.61
C GLU A 95 14.60 -2.58 4.63
N VAL A 96 15.46 -3.15 5.46
CA VAL A 96 15.09 -4.11 6.50
C VAL A 96 15.43 -3.54 7.87
N THR A 97 14.40 -3.40 8.69
CA THR A 97 14.50 -3.09 10.13
C THR A 97 14.32 -4.37 10.95
N ARG A 98 14.43 -4.26 12.28
CA ARG A 98 14.20 -5.38 13.19
C ARG A 98 12.79 -6.00 13.05
N GLU A 99 11.79 -5.16 12.77
CA GLU A 99 10.38 -5.56 12.80
C GLU A 99 9.75 -5.57 11.41
N HIS A 100 10.21 -4.69 10.54
CA HIS A 100 9.59 -4.42 9.24
C HIS A 100 10.60 -4.48 8.12
N ARG A 101 10.11 -4.87 6.95
CA ARG A 101 10.74 -4.65 5.66
C ARG A 101 9.95 -3.59 4.91
N ILE A 102 10.65 -2.62 4.36
CA ILE A 102 10.09 -1.43 3.72
C ILE A 102 10.55 -1.43 2.27
N LEU A 103 9.62 -1.60 1.35
CA LEU A 103 9.87 -1.54 -0.08
C LEU A 103 9.38 -0.20 -0.63
N LEU A 104 10.24 0.52 -1.33
CA LEU A 104 9.84 1.66 -2.15
C LEU A 104 9.63 1.16 -3.58
N CYS A 105 8.38 1.21 -4.05
CA CYS A 105 7.97 0.71 -5.34
C CYS A 105 7.54 1.85 -6.27
N ARG A 106 7.78 1.68 -7.58
CA ARG A 106 7.29 2.59 -8.63
C ARG A 106 6.85 1.85 -9.87
N ARG A 107 5.86 2.40 -10.57
CA ARG A 107 5.43 1.89 -11.87
C ARG A 107 6.55 2.00 -12.89
N GLY A 108 6.75 0.92 -13.66
CA GLY A 108 7.74 0.90 -14.75
C GLY A 108 9.20 0.86 -14.28
N ALA A 109 9.48 0.70 -12.98
CA ALA A 109 10.83 0.54 -12.45
C ALA A 109 11.41 -0.85 -12.77
N VAL A 110 11.61 -1.18 -14.04
CA VAL A 110 12.43 -2.33 -14.41
C VAL A 110 13.80 -1.81 -14.82
N ARG A 111 14.77 -1.85 -13.89
CA ARG A 111 16.22 -2.05 -14.13
C ARG A 111 17.07 -1.75 -12.88
N ARG A 112 17.63 -2.78 -12.26
CA ARG A 112 19.04 -3.19 -12.38
C ARG A 112 19.26 -4.56 -11.77
#